data_AF-A0AAP0KXT9-F1
#
_entry.id   AF-A0AAP0KXT9-F1
#
_cell.length_a   1.000
_cell.length_b   1.000
_cell.length_c   1.000
_cell.angle_alpha   90.00
_cell.angle_beta   90.00
_cell.angle_gamma   90.00
#
_symmetry.space_group_name_H-M   'P 1'
#
loop_
_entity.id
_entity.type
_entity.pdbx_description
1 polymer ?
#
loop_
_entity_poly.entity_id
_entity_poly.type
_entity_poly.pdbx_seq_one_letter_code
_entity_poly.pdbx_strand_id
1 'polypeptide(L)'
;MESLDMNMVYDYMYHLITEYSKLQNFKPIPPKTAHEVCEESVLCYADSRSKQFLEKSVASASSSPPCDLWRADPDLVESWIQRNREIISNVEKMEKAKANETTSNSTVRH
;
A
#
# COMPACT_ATOMS: atom_id res chain seq x y z
N MET A 1 -15.14 4.72 12.12
CA MET A 1 -14.79 4.05 10.85
C MET A 1 -14.38 5.17 9.92
N GLU A 2 -13.09 5.33 9.63
CA GLU A 2 -12.66 6.30 8.62
C GLU A 2 -13.21 5.83 7.27
N SER A 3 -13.93 6.72 6.58
CA SER A 3 -14.39 6.46 5.23
C SER A 3 -13.18 6.43 4.30
N LEU A 4 -12.93 5.29 3.67
CA LEU A 4 -11.88 5.13 2.66
C LEU A 4 -12.24 6.01 1.46
N ASP A 5 -11.46 7.05 1.19
CA ASP A 5 -11.65 7.88 0.00
C ASP A 5 -11.23 7.10 -1.25
N MET A 6 -12.18 6.91 -2.18
CA MET A 6 -11.92 6.20 -3.43
C MET A 6 -10.86 6.90 -4.29
N ASN A 7 -10.74 8.23 -4.21
CA ASN A 7 -9.68 8.95 -4.93
C ASN A 7 -8.30 8.50 -4.44
N MET A 8 -8.13 8.39 -3.11
CA MET A 8 -6.89 7.90 -2.53
C MET A 8 -6.57 6.46 -2.92
N VAL A 9 -7.60 5.61 -3.07
CA VAL A 9 -7.42 4.24 -3.57
C VAL A 9 -6.93 4.24 -5.02
N TYR A 10 -7.57 5.04 -5.89
CA TYR A 10 -7.18 5.14 -7.29
C TYR A 10 -5.77 5.70 -7.46
N ASP A 11 -5.42 6.75 -6.71
CA ASP A 11 -4.08 7.34 -6.70
C ASP A 11 -3.03 6.34 -6.24
N TYR A 12 -3.32 5.59 -5.16
CA TYR A 12 -2.44 4.55 -4.66
C TYR A 12 -2.23 3.42 -5.68
N MET A 13 -3.31 2.91 -6.30
CA MET A 13 -3.19 1.86 -7.32
C MET A 13 -2.39 2.32 -8.53
N TYR A 14 -2.63 3.55 -9.00
CA TYR A 14 -1.89 4.13 -10.11
C TYR A 14 -0.40 4.30 -9.77
N HIS A 15 -0.09 4.83 -8.58
CA HIS A 15 1.28 4.94 -8.08
C HIS A 15 1.97 3.57 -8.05
N LEU A 16 1.32 2.57 -7.45
CA LEU A 16 1.88 1.22 -7.32
C LEU A 16 2.22 0.59 -8.68
N ILE A 17 1.29 0.65 -9.64
CA ILE A 17 1.49 0.09 -10.98
C ILE A 17 2.59 0.85 -11.72
N THR A 18 2.63 2.18 -11.58
CA THR A 18 3.66 3.02 -12.21
C THR A 18 5.05 2.71 -11.68
N GLU A 19 5.25 2.67 -10.36
CA GLU A 19 6.56 2.36 -9.78
C GLU A 19 6.98 0.92 -10.07
N TYR A 20 6.05 -0.04 -10.01
CA TYR A 20 6.33 -1.43 -10.37
C TYR A 20 6.74 -1.57 -11.84
N SER A 21 6.14 -0.80 -12.75
CA SER A 21 6.49 -0.84 -14.16
C SER A 21 7.96 -0.52 -14.44
N LYS A 22 8.60 0.32 -13.60
CA LYS A 22 10.01 0.69 -13.72
C LYS A 22 10.97 -0.46 -13.42
N LEU A 23 10.50 -1.48 -12.70
CA LEU A 23 11.29 -2.67 -12.37
C LEU A 23 11.40 -3.65 -13.55
N GLN A 24 10.59 -3.47 -14.60
CA GLN A 24 10.60 -4.37 -15.75
C GLN A 24 11.86 -4.15 -16.57
N ASN A 25 12.65 -5.22 -16.73
CA ASN A 25 13.89 -5.24 -17.52
C ASN A 25 13.66 -5.71 -18.97
N PHE A 26 12.42 -5.70 -19.44
CA PHE A 26 12.02 -6.09 -20.79
C PHE A 26 10.93 -5.15 -21.30
N LYS A 27 10.76 -5.10 -22.62
CA LYS A 27 9.64 -4.38 -23.26
C LYS A 27 8.40 -5.29 -23.28
N PRO A 28 7.30 -4.93 -22.61
CA PRO A 28 6.10 -5.75 -22.62
C PRO A 28 5.50 -5.85 -24.03
N ILE A 29 5.12 -7.06 -24.42
CA ILE A 29 4.42 -7.33 -25.68
C ILE A 29 3.16 -8.13 -25.33
N PRO A 30 1.97 -7.66 -25.74
CA PRO A 30 0.74 -8.42 -25.52
C PRO A 30 0.83 -9.81 -26.18
N PRO A 31 0.52 -10.90 -25.46
CA PRO A 31 0.47 -12.23 -26.06
C PRO A 31 -0.70 -12.33 -27.05
N LYS A 32 -0.61 -13.25 -28.03
CA LYS A 32 -1.68 -13.45 -29.03
C LYS A 32 -3.02 -13.87 -28.42
N THR A 33 -2.99 -14.43 -27.21
CA THR A 33 -4.17 -14.84 -26.45
C THR A 33 -4.75 -13.72 -25.58
N ALA A 34 -4.11 -12.54 -25.56
CA ALA A 34 -4.65 -11.40 -24.83
C ALA A 34 -5.90 -10.89 -25.54
N HIS A 35 -6.93 -10.65 -24.76
CA HIS A 35 -8.13 -9.95 -25.19
C HIS A 35 -8.13 -8.55 -24.58
N GLU A 36 -8.50 -7.57 -25.40
CA GLU A 36 -8.72 -6.21 -24.92
C GLU A 36 -9.92 -6.20 -23.96
N VAL A 37 -9.75 -5.51 -22.83
CA VAL A 37 -10.85 -5.24 -21.91
C VAL A 37 -11.45 -3.88 -22.29
N CYS A 38 -12.69 -3.89 -22.77
CA CYS A 38 -13.52 -2.72 -23.00
C CYS A 38 -14.73 -2.69 -22.05
N GLU A 39 -15.47 -1.58 -21.99
CA GLU A 39 -16.65 -1.44 -21.14
C GLU A 39 -17.65 -2.58 -21.39
N GLU A 40 -17.93 -2.86 -22.66
CA GLU A 40 -18.85 -3.93 -23.07
C GLU A 40 -18.37 -5.30 -22.61
N SER A 41 -17.05 -5.54 -22.63
CA SER A 41 -16.49 -6.81 -22.16
C SER A 41 -16.75 -7.00 -20.66
N VAL A 42 -16.65 -5.93 -19.85
CA VAL A 42 -16.92 -5.99 -18.40
C VAL A 42 -18.42 -6.15 -18.14
N LEU A 43 -19.26 -5.39 -18.85
CA LEU A 43 -20.71 -5.46 -18.71
C LEU A 43 -21.28 -6.81 -19.18
N CYS A 44 -20.61 -7.50 -20.11
CA CYS A 44 -21.03 -8.80 -20.63
C CYS A 44 -20.97 -9.91 -19.58
N TYR A 45 -19.98 -9.86 -18.68
CA TYR A 45 -19.82 -10.86 -17.61
C TYR A 45 -20.57 -10.50 -16.31
N ALA A 46 -21.10 -9.29 -16.21
CA ALA A 46 -21.80 -8.83 -15.02
C ALA A 46 -23.23 -9.41 -14.95
N ASP A 47 -23.64 -9.84 -13.75
CA ASP A 47 -25.05 -10.16 -13.49
C ASP A 47 -25.93 -8.90 -13.59
N SER A 48 -27.25 -9.07 -13.67
CA SER A 48 -28.19 -7.96 -13.90
C SER A 48 -28.07 -6.83 -12.89
N ARG A 49 -27.77 -7.14 -11.62
CA ARG A 49 -27.62 -6.13 -10.56
C ARG A 49 -26.28 -5.44 -10.71
N SER A 50 -25.18 -6.18 -10.86
CA SER A 50 -23.84 -5.62 -11.04
C SER A 50 -23.76 -4.75 -12.29
N LYS A 51 -24.39 -5.16 -13.40
CA LYS A 51 -24.44 -4.41 -14.65
C LYS A 51 -25.03 -3.01 -14.45
N GLN A 52 -26.15 -2.88 -13.73
CA GLN A 52 -26.76 -1.57 -13.45
C GLN A 52 -25.85 -0.64 -12.62
N PHE A 53 -25.03 -1.19 -11.72
CA PHE A 53 -24.07 -0.39 -10.96
C PHE A 53 -22.87 0.00 -11.83
N LEU A 54 -22.37 -0.92 -12.65
CA LEU A 54 -21.25 -0.67 -13.54
C LEU A 54 -21.57 0.40 -14.59
N GLU A 55 -22.74 0.31 -15.24
CA GLU A 55 -23.22 1.33 -16.18
C GLU A 55 -23.34 2.72 -15.55
N LYS A 56 -23.63 2.80 -14.24
CA LYS A 56 -23.68 4.07 -13.50
C LYS A 56 -22.32 4.54 -12.98
N SER A 57 -21.32 3.65 -12.96
CA SER A 57 -19.98 3.93 -12.48
C SER A 57 -19.05 4.50 -13.55
N VAL A 58 -19.56 4.66 -14.78
CA VAL A 58 -18.81 5.27 -15.89
C VAL A 58 -18.26 6.62 -15.44
N ALA A 59 -16.95 6.68 -15.32
CA ALA A 59 -16.22 7.89 -14.99
C ALA A 59 -15.66 8.50 -16.28
N SER A 60 -15.85 9.80 -16.47
CA SER A 60 -15.13 10.52 -17.52
C SER A 60 -13.71 10.81 -17.05
N ALA A 61 -12.76 10.81 -17.98
CA ALA A 61 -11.42 11.29 -17.70
C ALA A 61 -11.48 12.70 -17.10
N SER A 62 -10.76 12.92 -16.00
CA SER A 62 -10.63 14.24 -15.41
C SER A 62 -9.99 15.18 -16.45
N SER A 63 -10.59 16.36 -16.64
CA SER A 63 -10.02 17.41 -17.49
C SER A 63 -8.78 18.06 -16.87
N SER A 64 -8.60 17.91 -15.55
CA SER A 64 -7.39 18.31 -14.83
C SER A 64 -6.46 17.11 -14.57
N PRO A 65 -5.14 17.32 -14.56
CA PRO A 65 -4.20 16.29 -14.13
C PRO A 65 -4.47 15.87 -12.67
N PRO A 66 -3.99 14.69 -12.23
CA PRO A 66 -4.05 14.29 -10.82
C PRO A 66 -3.46 15.38 -9.92
N CYS A 67 -3.98 15.52 -8.70
CA CYS A 67 -3.36 16.40 -7.72
C CYS A 67 -1.96 15.89 -7.38
N ASP A 68 -1.01 16.81 -7.19
CA ASP A 68 0.28 16.44 -6.63
C ASP A 68 0.04 15.96 -5.21
N LEU A 69 0.23 14.66 -4.97
CA LEU A 69 0.36 14.12 -3.63
C LEU A 69 1.44 14.93 -2.92
N TRP A 70 1.05 15.68 -1.89
CA TRP A 70 1.99 16.47 -1.12
C TRP A 70 3.11 15.55 -0.66
N ARG A 71 4.36 15.92 -0.98
CA ARG A 71 5.50 15.22 -0.42
C ARG A 71 5.36 15.26 1.09
N ALA A 72 5.52 14.09 1.72
CA ALA A 72 5.57 14.01 3.16
C ALA A 72 6.59 15.01 3.70
N ASP A 73 6.23 15.73 4.76
CA ASP A 73 7.13 16.66 5.44
C ASP A 73 8.40 15.90 5.87
N PRO A 74 9.58 16.25 5.32
CA PRO A 74 10.83 15.55 5.63
C PRO A 74 11.16 15.55 7.12
N ASP A 75 10.82 16.62 7.83
CA ASP A 75 11.11 16.76 9.26
C ASP A 75 10.18 15.86 10.08
N LEU A 76 8.91 15.76 9.68
CA LEU A 76 7.96 14.83 10.27
C LEU A 76 8.44 13.38 10.06
N VAL A 77 8.87 13.03 8.85
CA VAL A 77 9.37 11.69 8.52
C VAL A 77 10.60 11.35 9.35
N GLU A 78 11.59 12.24 9.43
CA GLU A 78 12.81 11.97 10.20
C GLU A 78 12.52 11.89 11.70
N SER A 79 11.65 12.75 12.24
CA SER A 79 11.24 12.69 13.65
C SER A 79 10.56 11.36 13.99
N TRP A 80 9.77 10.83 13.06
CA TRP A 80 9.07 9.56 13.21
C TRP A 80 10.05 8.38 13.16
N ILE A 81 11.00 8.40 12.23
CA ILE A 81 12.08 7.41 12.14
C ILE A 81 12.91 7.38 13.42
N GLN A 82 13.29 8.56 13.93
CA GLN A 82 14.10 8.68 15.15
C GLN A 82 13.35 8.14 16.38
N ARG A 83 12.06 8.50 16.51
CA ARG A 83 11.22 7.98 17.59
C ARG A 83 11.09 6.46 17.54
N ASN A 84 10.92 5.88 16.35
CA ASN A 84 10.85 4.43 16.18
C ASN A 84 12.19 3.76 16.56
N ARG A 85 13.33 4.35 16.20
CA ARG A 85 14.66 3.88 16.63
C ARG A 85 14.80 3.85 18.15
N GLU A 86 14.34 4.90 18.83
CA GLU A 86 14.40 4.98 20.29
C GLU A 86 13.53 3.92 20.97
N ILE A 87 12.31 3.72 20.46
CA ILE A 87 11.40 2.68 20.97
C ILE A 87 12.04 1.29 20.81
N ILE A 88 12.58 0.98 19.63
CA ILE A 88 13.25 -0.29 19.36
C ILE A 88 14.43 -0.48 20.33
N SER A 89 15.29 0.53 20.50
CA SER A 89 16.43 0.44 21.42
C SER A 89 16.01 0.20 22.87
N ASN A 90 14.93 0.84 23.32
CA ASN A 90 14.43 0.66 24.68
C ASN A 90 13.88 -0.75 24.90
N VAL A 91 13.13 -1.28 23.94
CA VAL A 91 12.64 -2.67 23.98
C VAL A 91 13.82 -3.65 24.03
N GLU A 92 14.84 -3.49 23.20
CA GLU A 92 16.02 -4.34 23.22
C GLU A 92 16.76 -4.33 24.57
N LYS A 93 16.85 -3.16 25.22
CA LYS A 93 17.44 -3.04 26.57
C LYS A 93 16.60 -3.75 27.62
N MET A 94 15.28 -3.63 27.55
CA MET A 94 14.35 -4.31 28.46
C MET A 94 14.44 -5.84 28.29
N GLU A 95 14.49 -6.34 27.06
CA GLU A 95 14.65 -7.77 26.78
C GLU A 95 15.99 -8.30 27.31
N LYS A 96 17.08 -7.56 27.14
CA LYS A 96 18.40 -7.91 27.69
C LYS A 96 18.43 -7.92 29.22
N ALA A 97 17.80 -6.92 29.86
CA ALA A 97 17.71 -6.86 31.32
C ALA A 97 16.90 -8.05 31.88
N LYS A 98 15.77 -8.37 31.26
CA LYS A 98 14.93 -9.51 31.60
C LYS A 98 15.67 -10.85 31.42
N ALA A 99 16.44 -10.99 30.34
CA ALA A 99 17.28 -12.17 30.13
C ALA A 99 18.33 -12.32 31.24
N ASN A 100 19.04 -11.24 31.59
CA ASN A 100 20.07 -11.26 32.64
C ASN A 100 19.51 -11.56 34.04
N GLU A 101 18.33 -11.06 34.38
CA GLU A 101 17.64 -11.40 35.64
C GLU A 101 17.26 -12.89 35.70
N THR A 102 16.89 -13.48 34.56
CA THR A 102 16.55 -14.90 34.47
C THR A 102 17.78 -15.80 34.63
N THR A 103 18.94 -15.38 34.11
CA THR A 103 20.22 -16.10 34.26
C THR A 103 20.79 -16.00 35.69
N SER A 104 20.61 -14.84 36.35
CA SER A 104 21.02 -14.64 37.75
C SER A 104 20.19 -15.50 38.71
N ASN A 105 18.87 -15.53 38.54
CA ASN A 105 17.97 -16.31 39.40
C ASN A 105 18.06 -17.83 39.21
N SER A 106 18.59 -18.32 38.08
CA SER A 106 18.85 -19.75 37.85
C SER A 106 20.19 -20.23 38.42
N THR A 107 21.17 -19.33 38.57
CA THR A 107 22.50 -19.67 39.14
C THR A 107 22.48 -19.74 40.68
N VAL A 108 21.51 -19.09 41.34
CA VAL A 108 21.38 -19.06 42.82
C VAL A 108 20.57 -20.24 43.38
N ARG A 109 19.97 -21.10 42.53
CA ARG A 109 19.08 -22.22 42.92
C ARG A 109 19.73 -23.63 42.85
N HIS A 110 21.05 -23.73 42.98
CA HIS A 110 21.75 -25.01 43.17
C HIS A 110 22.34 -25.13 44.58
#